data_AF-A0A4Q3RH34-F1
#
_entry.id   AF-A0A4Q3RH34-F1
#
_cell.length_a   1.000
_cell.length_b   1.000
_cell.length_c   1.000
_cell.angle_alpha   90.00
_cell.angle_beta   90.00
_cell.angle_gamma   90.00
#
_symmetry.space_group_name_H-M   'P 1'
#
loop_
_entity.id
_entity.type
_entity.pdbx_description
1 polymer ?
#
loop_
_entity_poly.entity_id
_entity_poly.type
_entity_poly.pdbx_seq_one_letter_code
_entity_poly.pdbx_strand_id
1 'polypeptide(L)'
;MLVILNVSLFSCGESEFEADSRKMAKLMCKEIQVAVRAANGDATVKDELEKVRSERDKLKEELSLKYQTEIANEKMRKRAEEITSEELAKCK
;
A
#
# COMPACT_ATOMS: atom_id res chain seq x y z
N MET A 1 -20.45 -19.32 36.01
CA MET A 1 -20.75 -18.00 35.41
C MET A 1 -19.97 -17.90 34.11
N LEU A 2 -20.69 -17.91 33.00
CA LEU A 2 -20.16 -17.73 31.64
C LEU A 2 -19.68 -16.28 31.50
N VAL A 3 -18.38 -16.04 31.35
CA VAL A 3 -17.90 -14.74 30.87
C VAL A 3 -17.87 -14.82 29.35
N ILE A 4 -18.95 -14.33 28.75
CA ILE A 4 -19.07 -14.06 27.32
C ILE A 4 -18.10 -12.90 27.04
N LEU A 5 -16.85 -13.22 26.70
CA LEU A 5 -15.96 -12.27 26.05
C LEU A 5 -16.58 -11.98 24.69
N ASN A 6 -17.21 -10.81 24.59
CA ASN A 6 -17.65 -10.19 23.36
C ASN A 6 -16.51 -10.26 22.34
N VAL A 7 -16.58 -11.24 21.44
CA VAL A 7 -15.89 -11.18 20.16
C VAL A 7 -16.59 -10.06 19.41
N SER A 8 -16.12 -8.83 19.65
CA SER A 8 -16.44 -7.69 18.80
C SER A 8 -15.88 -8.03 17.42
N LEU A 9 -16.70 -8.70 16.63
CA LEU A 9 -16.59 -8.80 15.18
C LEU A 9 -16.70 -7.37 14.64
N PHE A 10 -15.61 -6.61 14.72
CA PHE A 10 -15.40 -5.50 13.81
C PHE A 10 -15.30 -6.17 12.44
N SER A 11 -16.42 -6.15 11.73
CA SER A 11 -16.52 -6.44 10.31
C SER A 11 -15.22 -6.03 9.62
N CYS A 12 -14.41 -7.02 9.23
CA CYS A 12 -13.23 -6.85 8.38
C CYS A 12 -13.69 -6.57 6.94
N GLY A 13 -14.49 -5.51 6.77
CA GLY A 13 -14.68 -4.86 5.48
C GLY A 13 -13.59 -3.81 5.37
N GLU A 14 -12.46 -4.20 4.76
CA GLU A 14 -11.45 -3.25 4.33
C GLU A 14 -12.11 -2.12 3.55
N SER A 15 -11.93 -0.87 3.99
CA SER A 15 -12.49 0.25 3.23
C SER A 15 -11.77 0.34 1.88
N GLU A 16 -12.46 0.88 0.89
CA GLU A 16 -11.89 1.08 -0.45
C GLU A 16 -10.58 1.88 -0.39
N PHE A 17 -10.51 2.87 0.49
CA PHE A 17 -9.29 3.64 0.77
C PHE A 17 -8.15 2.80 1.34
N GLU A 18 -8.46 1.88 2.26
CA GLU A 18 -7.45 0.98 2.83
C GLU A 18 -6.91 0.01 1.77
N ALA A 19 -7.78 -0.50 0.88
CA ALA A 19 -7.40 -1.35 -0.25
C ALA A 19 -6.52 -0.63 -1.25
N ASP A 20 -6.90 0.58 -1.61
CA ASP A 20 -6.12 1.43 -2.50
C ASP A 20 -4.75 1.76 -1.89
N SER A 21 -4.72 2.07 -0.58
CA SER A 21 -3.47 2.32 0.16
C SER A 21 -2.56 1.08 0.20
N ARG A 22 -3.12 -0.11 0.46
CA ARG A 22 -2.37 -1.37 0.41
C ARG A 22 -1.85 -1.67 -0.98
N LYS A 23 -2.65 -1.42 -2.03
CA LYS A 23 -2.23 -1.61 -3.42
C LYS A 23 -1.05 -0.71 -3.77
N MET A 24 -1.11 0.56 -3.35
CA MET A 24 0.01 1.50 -3.53
C MET A 24 1.27 1.04 -2.79
N ALA A 25 1.14 0.61 -1.53
CA ALA A 25 2.27 0.12 -0.74
C ALA A 25 2.90 -1.15 -1.36
N LYS A 26 2.09 -2.08 -1.89
CA LYS A 26 2.57 -3.27 -2.61
C LYS A 26 3.37 -2.92 -3.87
N LEU A 27 2.97 -1.88 -4.61
CA LEU A 27 3.74 -1.40 -5.76
C LEU A 27 5.08 -0.79 -5.33
N MET A 28 5.10 0.00 -4.24
CA MET A 28 6.34 0.53 -3.67
C MET A 28 7.28 -0.59 -3.21
N CYS A 29 6.75 -1.62 -2.56
CA CYS A 29 7.49 -2.81 -2.19
C CYS A 29 8.14 -3.49 -3.39
N LYS A 30 7.35 -3.72 -4.45
CA LYS A 30 7.84 -4.36 -5.66
C LYS A 30 8.94 -3.52 -6.32
N GLU A 31 8.80 -2.20 -6.30
CA GLU A 31 9.84 -1.29 -6.78
C GLU A 31 11.13 -1.44 -5.99
N ILE A 32 11.06 -1.51 -4.65
CA ILE A 32 12.21 -1.72 -3.77
C ILE A 32 12.87 -3.08 -4.08
N GLN A 33 12.10 -4.16 -4.17
CA GLN A 33 12.64 -5.50 -4.46
C GLN A 33 13.32 -5.56 -5.82
N VAL A 34 12.72 -4.93 -6.84
CA VAL A 34 13.30 -4.83 -8.18
C VAL A 34 14.58 -4.00 -8.15
N ALA A 35 14.61 -2.88 -7.43
CA ALA A 35 15.80 -2.05 -7.27
C ALA A 35 16.94 -2.80 -6.56
N VAL A 36 16.63 -3.61 -5.54
CA VAL A 36 17.61 -4.48 -4.87
C VAL A 36 18.17 -5.53 -5.84
N ARG A 37 17.32 -6.17 -6.65
CA ARG A 37 17.78 -7.10 -7.69
C ARG A 37 18.67 -6.41 -8.72
N ALA A 38 18.32 -5.21 -9.16
CA ALA A 38 19.15 -4.41 -10.07
C ALA A 38 20.52 -4.09 -9.45
N ALA A 39 20.55 -3.70 -8.18
CA ALA A 39 21.78 -3.43 -7.43
C ALA A 39 22.65 -4.68 -7.27
N ASN A 40 22.04 -5.86 -7.20
CA ASN A 40 22.71 -7.16 -7.20
C ASN A 40 23.15 -7.64 -8.60
N GLY A 41 23.02 -6.81 -9.64
CA GLY A 41 23.52 -7.09 -10.98
C GLY A 41 22.51 -7.76 -11.93
N ASP A 42 21.25 -7.88 -11.55
CA ASP A 42 20.21 -8.41 -12.43
C ASP A 42 19.77 -7.35 -13.45
N ALA A 43 20.37 -7.39 -14.65
CA ALA A 43 20.05 -6.47 -15.75
C ALA A 43 18.67 -6.73 -16.39
N THR A 44 18.02 -7.85 -16.08
CA THR A 44 16.71 -8.22 -16.68
C THR A 44 15.54 -7.47 -16.05
N VAL A 45 15.79 -6.77 -14.92
CA VAL A 45 14.72 -6.13 -14.15
C VAL A 45 14.37 -4.73 -14.63
N LYS A 46 15.05 -4.20 -15.66
CA LYS A 46 14.78 -2.85 -16.19
C LYS A 46 13.31 -2.71 -16.63
N ASP A 47 12.83 -3.64 -17.44
CA ASP A 47 11.44 -3.64 -17.92
C ASP A 47 10.45 -3.86 -16.78
N GLU A 48 10.83 -4.65 -15.78
CA GLU A 48 10.02 -4.87 -14.57
C GLU A 48 9.90 -3.56 -13.76
N LEU A 49 11.00 -2.84 -13.59
CA LEU A 49 11.05 -1.57 -12.87
C LEU A 49 10.19 -0.50 -13.56
N GLU A 50 10.31 -0.39 -14.88
CA GLU A 50 9.52 0.57 -15.68
C GLU A 50 8.02 0.27 -15.58
N LYS A 51 7.62 -1.01 -15.66
CA LYS A 51 6.22 -1.43 -15.49
C LYS A 51 5.70 -1.08 -14.09
N VAL A 52 6.45 -1.43 -13.05
CA VAL A 52 6.04 -1.16 -11.66
C VAL A 52 5.92 0.34 -11.41
N ARG A 53 6.85 1.15 -11.92
CA ARG A 53 6.75 2.62 -11.84
C ARG A 53 5.54 3.15 -12.57
N SER A 54 5.26 2.67 -13.78
CA SER A 54 4.09 3.09 -14.55
C SER A 54 2.78 2.76 -13.83
N GLU A 55 2.66 1.54 -13.28
CA GLU A 55 1.49 1.13 -12.49
C GLU A 55 1.32 1.98 -11.23
N ARG A 56 2.43 2.24 -10.53
CA ARG A 56 2.45 3.10 -9.34
C ARG A 56 2.03 4.52 -9.67
N ASP A 57 2.53 5.10 -10.75
CA ASP A 57 2.25 6.49 -11.11
C ASP A 57 0.79 6.67 -11.57
N LYS A 58 0.27 5.71 -12.34
CA LYS A 58 -1.16 5.68 -12.69
C LYS A 58 -2.04 5.57 -11.45
N LEU A 59 -1.70 4.64 -10.54
CA LEU A 59 -2.45 4.47 -9.31
C LEU A 59 -2.37 5.74 -8.46
N LYS A 60 -1.19 6.36 -8.32
CA LYS A 60 -1.03 7.62 -7.60
C LYS A 60 -1.92 8.73 -8.15
N GLU A 61 -2.02 8.85 -9.48
CA GLU A 61 -2.90 9.82 -10.13
C GLU A 61 -4.38 9.51 -9.86
N GLU A 62 -4.79 8.25 -10.03
CA GLU A 62 -6.15 7.78 -9.71
C GLU A 62 -6.52 8.08 -8.25
N LEU A 63 -5.65 7.75 -7.30
CA LEU A 63 -5.90 7.98 -5.88
C LEU A 63 -5.88 9.47 -5.52
N SER A 64 -5.01 10.26 -6.16
CA SER A 64 -4.97 11.70 -5.95
C SER A 64 -6.26 12.39 -6.42
N LEU A 65 -6.90 11.89 -7.47
CA LEU A 65 -8.19 12.38 -7.94
C LEU A 65 -9.34 11.89 -7.04
N LYS A 66 -9.30 10.60 -6.69
CA LYS A 66 -10.34 9.94 -5.89
C LYS A 66 -10.42 10.43 -4.44
N TYR A 67 -9.27 10.74 -3.84
CA TYR A 67 -9.16 11.12 -2.43
C TYR A 67 -8.65 12.56 -2.24
N GLN A 68 -8.77 13.41 -3.27
CA GLN A 68 -8.26 14.78 -3.24
C GLN A 68 -8.78 15.57 -2.03
N THR A 69 -10.03 15.31 -1.62
CA THR A 69 -10.68 15.99 -0.49
C THR A 69 -10.45 15.28 0.85
N GLU A 70 -10.20 13.98 0.80
CA GLU A 70 -10.06 13.06 1.94
C GLU A 70 -8.63 13.03 2.48
N ILE A 71 -7.62 13.26 1.64
CA ILE A 71 -6.21 13.34 2.06
C ILE A 71 -5.97 14.58 2.96
N ALA A 72 -6.83 15.61 2.88
CA ALA A 72 -6.83 16.72 3.81
C ALA A 72 -7.29 16.32 5.23
N ASN A 73 -7.92 15.15 5.38
CA ASN A 73 -8.31 14.61 6.67
C ASN A 73 -7.11 13.91 7.32
N GLU A 74 -6.61 14.49 8.42
CA GLU A 74 -5.46 13.96 9.16
C GLU A 74 -5.60 12.49 9.55
N LYS A 75 -6.83 12.04 9.89
CA LYS A 75 -7.09 10.63 10.25
C LYS A 75 -6.88 9.69 9.07
N MET A 76 -7.34 10.07 7.88
CA MET A 76 -7.16 9.28 6.65
C MET A 76 -5.69 9.25 6.24
N ARG A 77 -5.00 10.38 6.33
CA ARG A 77 -3.55 10.46 6.08
C ARG A 77 -2.76 9.54 7.01
N LYS A 78 -2.98 9.62 8.33
CA LYS A 78 -2.32 8.74 9.30
C LYS A 78 -2.61 7.28 9.01
N ARG A 79 -3.85 6.96 8.64
CA ARG A 79 -4.23 5.58 8.31
C ARG A 79 -3.52 5.06 7.06
N ALA A 80 -3.38 5.88 6.02
CA ALA A 80 -2.59 5.50 4.84
C ALA A 80 -1.10 5.33 5.18
N GLU A 81 -0.54 6.18 6.03
CA GLU A 81 0.84 6.06 6.50
C GLU A 81 1.06 4.76 7.30
N GLU A 82 0.15 4.43 8.22
CA GLU A 82 0.17 3.16 8.98
C GLU A 82 0.14 1.95 8.02
N ILE A 83 -0.82 1.92 7.10
CA ILE A 83 -0.96 0.83 6.14
C ILE A 83 0.29 0.69 5.28
N THR A 84 0.83 1.82 4.81
CA THR A 84 2.04 1.84 3.99
C THR A 84 3.22 1.30 4.79
N SER A 85 3.38 1.74 6.05
CA SER A 85 4.45 1.27 6.92
C SER A 85 4.34 -0.22 7.23
N GLU A 86 3.14 -0.72 7.53
CA GLU A 86 2.87 -2.15 7.78
C GLU A 86 3.20 -3.02 6.57
N GLU A 87 2.81 -2.59 5.37
CA GLU A 87 3.11 -3.33 4.15
C GLU A 87 4.60 -3.27 3.79
N LEU A 88 5.23 -2.09 3.88
CA LEU A 88 6.67 -1.94 3.62
C LEU A 88 7.52 -2.74 4.60
N ALA A 89 7.09 -2.87 5.87
CA ALA A 89 7.79 -3.68 6.86
C ALA A 89 7.81 -5.18 6.49
N LYS A 90 6.85 -5.65 5.69
CA LYS A 90 6.79 -7.02 5.16
C LYS A 90 7.67 -7.22 3.92
N CYS A 91 8.20 -6.15 3.34
CA CYS A 91 8.96 -6.18 2.09
C CYS A 91 10.47 -6.31 2.28
N LYS A 92 10.88 -6.89 3.42
CA LYS A 92 12.26 -7.31 3.69
C LYS A 92 12.63 -8.55 2.89
#